data_AF-A0A8T7KLR0-F1
#
_entry.id   AF-A0A8T7KLR0-F1
#
_cell.length_a   1.000
_cell.length_b   1.000
_cell.length_c   1.000
_cell.angle_alpha   90.00
_cell.angle_beta   90.00
_cell.angle_gamma   90.00
#
_symmetry.space_group_name_H-M   'P 1'
#
loop_
_entity.id
_entity.type
_entity.pdbx_description
1 polymer ?
#
loop_
_entity_poly.entity_id
_entity_poly.type
_entity_poly.pdbx_seq_one_letter_code
_entity_poly.pdbx_strand_id
1 'polypeptide(L)'
;MSYRYQSSYQPARRAPGAIQIMSGLLVTFVVVSLLVMLAGRVPFVPSVTPIAGPTYKDYVLPARELLTSYGYTLEGNVHIPIDRAMDLIAERGLPTRSNPSPTP
;
A
#
# COMPACT_ATOMS: atom_id res chain seq x y z
N MET A 1 10.10 23.07 -83.66
CA MET A 1 10.08 22.64 -82.24
C MET A 1 11.25 23.30 -81.52
N SER A 2 11.00 24.31 -80.69
CA SER A 2 12.02 25.04 -79.94
C SER A 2 12.05 24.52 -78.50
N TYR A 3 13.15 23.87 -78.13
CA TYR A 3 13.40 23.49 -76.74
C TYR A 3 13.84 24.74 -75.97
N ARG A 4 12.95 25.28 -75.12
CA ARG A 4 13.31 26.30 -74.14
C ARG A 4 13.90 25.61 -72.92
N TYR A 5 15.20 25.80 -72.70
CA TYR A 5 15.89 25.36 -71.51
C TYR A 5 15.52 26.30 -70.35
N GLN A 6 14.60 25.88 -69.48
CA GLN A 6 14.35 26.56 -68.20
C GLN A 6 15.40 26.08 -67.20
N SER A 7 16.39 26.91 -66.93
CA SER A 7 17.30 26.72 -65.79
C SER A 7 16.52 27.02 -64.52
N SER A 8 16.15 25.97 -63.79
CA SER A 8 15.61 26.08 -62.43
C SER A 8 16.74 26.47 -61.49
N TYR A 9 16.74 27.73 -61.04
CA TYR A 9 17.56 28.18 -59.93
C TYR A 9 17.08 27.48 -58.65
N GLN A 10 17.84 26.50 -58.17
CA GLN A 10 17.63 25.87 -56.87
C GLN A 10 18.38 26.69 -55.82
N PRO A 11 17.72 27.38 -54.86
CA PRO A 11 18.45 28.07 -53.82
C PRO A 11 19.18 27.03 -52.96
N ALA A 12 20.50 27.22 -52.81
CA ALA A 12 21.33 26.36 -51.97
C ALA A 12 20.77 26.34 -50.54
N ARG A 13 20.41 25.14 -50.05
CA ARG A 13 20.00 24.92 -48.67
C ARG A 13 21.14 25.38 -47.77
N ARG A 14 20.95 26.50 -47.06
CA ARG A 14 21.93 26.99 -46.09
C ARG A 14 22.05 25.95 -44.98
N ALA A 15 23.19 25.29 -44.90
CA ALA A 15 23.47 24.38 -43.80
C ALA A 15 23.38 25.18 -42.48
N PRO A 16 22.73 24.63 -41.44
CA PRO A 16 22.62 25.32 -40.17
C PRO A 16 24.03 25.57 -39.62
N GLY A 17 24.30 26.82 -39.23
CA GLY A 17 25.57 27.18 -38.62
C GLY A 17 25.73 26.49 -37.26
N ALA A 18 26.97 26.30 -36.80
CA ALA A 18 27.28 25.62 -35.54
C ALA A 18 26.48 26.16 -34.34
N ILE A 19 26.19 27.48 -34.33
CA ILE A 19 25.37 28.14 -33.30
C ILE A 19 23.94 27.60 -33.25
N GLN A 20 23.31 27.32 -34.40
CA GLN A 20 21.94 26.80 -34.48
C GLN A 20 21.86 25.35 -33.99
N ILE A 21 22.89 24.56 -34.26
CA ILE A 21 23.01 23.18 -33.77
C ILE A 21 23.18 23.21 -32.24
N MET A 22 24.07 24.05 -31.71
CA MET A 22 24.29 24.19 -30.28
C MET A 22 23.04 24.71 -29.54
N SER A 23 22.33 25.70 -30.08
CA SER A 23 21.09 26.18 -29.48
C SER A 23 20.00 25.10 -29.48
N GLY A 24 19.93 24.30 -30.55
CA GLY A 24 19.00 23.18 -30.63
C GLY A 24 19.26 22.14 -29.54
N LEU A 25 20.53 21.74 -29.35
CA LEU A 25 20.94 20.78 -28.33
C LEU A 25 20.71 21.30 -26.90
N LEU A 26 20.92 22.59 -26.66
CA LEU A 26 20.67 23.18 -25.35
C LEU A 26 19.18 23.19 -25.02
N VAL A 27 18.33 23.57 -25.97
CA VAL A 27 16.87 23.58 -25.77
C VAL A 27 16.35 22.16 -25.53
N THR A 28 16.79 21.17 -26.31
CA THR A 28 16.37 19.78 -26.09
C THR A 28 16.81 19.27 -24.72
N PHE A 29 18.04 19.57 -24.29
CA PHE A 29 18.53 19.19 -22.97
C PHE A 29 17.68 19.80 -21.84
N VAL A 30 17.37 21.10 -21.92
CA VAL A 30 16.54 21.78 -20.90
C VAL A 30 15.14 21.17 -20.85
N VAL A 31 14.50 20.93 -21.99
CA VAL A 31 13.15 20.34 -22.06
C VAL A 31 13.12 18.94 -21.45
N VAL A 32 14.10 18.09 -21.79
CA VAL A 32 14.18 16.72 -21.24
C VAL A 32 14.42 16.76 -19.73
N SER A 33 15.32 17.62 -19.25
CA SER A 33 15.58 17.77 -17.82
C SER A 33 14.34 18.23 -17.05
N LEU A 34 13.55 19.15 -17.63
CA LEU A 34 12.31 19.65 -17.02
C LEU A 34 11.25 18.55 -16.94
N LEU A 35 11.10 17.74 -17.99
CA LEU A 35 10.18 16.60 -18.01
C LEU A 35 10.53 15.54 -16.97
N VAL A 36 11.81 15.19 -16.84
CA VAL A 36 12.27 14.23 -15.82
C VAL A 36 12.02 14.76 -14.41
N MET A 37 12.32 16.03 -14.16
CA MET A 37 12.12 16.66 -12.85
C MET A 37 10.62 16.75 -12.48
N LEU A 38 9.75 16.99 -13.47
CA LEU A 38 8.30 17.03 -13.26
C LEU A 38 7.73 15.63 -13.02
N ALA A 39 8.19 14.62 -13.77
CA ALA A 39 7.76 13.24 -13.62
C ALA A 39 8.23 12.60 -12.30
N GLY A 40 9.40 12.97 -11.79
CA GLY A 40 9.94 12.46 -10.53
C GLY A 40 9.23 12.99 -9.27
N ARG A 41 8.28 13.92 -9.40
CA ARG A 41 7.64 14.61 -8.25
C ARG A 41 6.24 14.11 -7.90
N VAL A 42 5.75 13.02 -8.50
CA VAL A 42 4.47 12.44 -8.11
C VAL A 42 4.59 11.71 -6.76
N PRO A 43 3.84 12.12 -5.71
CA PRO A 43 3.83 11.38 -4.46
C PRO A 43 3.13 10.04 -4.68
N PHE A 44 3.88 8.96 -4.69
CA PHE A 44 3.33 7.62 -4.60
C PHE A 44 2.82 7.43 -3.17
N VAL A 45 1.53 7.70 -2.94
CA VAL A 45 0.88 7.29 -1.68
C VAL A 45 0.58 5.80 -1.82
N PRO A 46 1.13 4.92 -0.97
CA PRO A 46 0.75 3.52 -1.00
C PRO A 46 -0.75 3.41 -0.71
N SER A 47 -1.53 2.99 -1.70
CA SER A 47 -2.94 2.66 -1.50
C SER A 47 -3.03 1.24 -0.96
N VAL A 48 -3.72 1.08 0.17
CA VAL A 48 -4.03 -0.25 0.70
C VAL A 48 -5.15 -0.82 -0.16
N THR A 49 -4.84 -1.79 -1.01
CA THR A 49 -5.90 -2.53 -1.73
C THR A 49 -6.71 -3.30 -0.71
N PRO A 50 -8.03 -3.07 -0.57
CA PRO A 50 -8.86 -3.85 0.34
C PRO A 50 -8.81 -5.31 -0.07
N ILE A 51 -8.29 -6.18 0.79
CA ILE A 51 -8.39 -7.62 0.59
C ILE A 51 -9.84 -7.99 0.85
N ALA A 52 -10.53 -8.51 -0.17
CA ALA A 52 -11.85 -9.08 -0.01
C ALA A 52 -11.72 -10.37 0.82
N GLY A 53 -12.23 -10.35 2.05
CA GLY A 53 -12.17 -11.48 2.96
C GLY A 53 -12.30 -11.07 4.42
N PRO A 54 -12.32 -12.05 5.33
CA PRO A 54 -12.35 -11.78 6.76
C PRO A 54 -11.10 -11.02 7.18
N THR A 55 -11.30 -9.86 7.78
CA THR A 55 -10.25 -8.99 8.30
C THR A 55 -9.93 -9.40 9.74
N TYR A 56 -8.75 -9.03 10.25
CA TYR A 56 -8.37 -9.21 11.66
C TYR A 56 -9.49 -8.88 12.66
N LYS A 57 -10.25 -7.81 12.41
CA LYS A 57 -11.36 -7.37 13.28
C LYS A 57 -12.46 -8.42 13.42
N ASP A 58 -12.72 -9.21 12.38
CA ASP A 58 -13.80 -10.20 12.36
C ASP A 58 -13.51 -11.38 13.30
N TYR A 59 -12.24 -11.64 13.60
CA TYR A 59 -11.82 -12.66 14.56
C TYR A 59 -11.71 -12.12 15.99
N VAL A 60 -11.30 -10.86 16.13
CA VAL A 60 -10.94 -10.28 17.44
C VAL A 60 -12.15 -9.77 18.20
N LEU A 61 -13.13 -9.18 17.51
CA LEU A 61 -14.31 -8.62 18.17
C LEU A 61 -15.14 -9.70 18.90
N PRO A 62 -15.48 -10.85 18.28
CA PRO A 62 -16.25 -11.88 18.97
C PRO A 62 -15.47 -12.49 20.14
N ALA A 63 -14.16 -12.71 19.98
CA ALA A 63 -13.32 -13.22 21.06
C ALA A 63 -13.26 -12.25 22.23
N ARG A 64 -13.16 -10.94 21.96
CA ARG A 64 -13.13 -9.90 22.99
C ARG A 64 -14.47 -9.82 23.72
N GLU A 65 -15.58 -9.95 23.01
CA GLU A 65 -16.91 -9.97 23.60
C GLU A 65 -17.08 -11.16 24.54
N LEU A 66 -16.66 -12.37 24.13
CA LEU A 66 -16.66 -13.53 25.01
C LEU A 66 -15.88 -13.22 26.30
N LEU A 67 -14.61 -12.84 26.21
CA LEU A 67 -13.75 -12.62 27.40
C LEU A 67 -14.20 -11.50 28.36
N THR A 68 -15.10 -10.62 27.92
CA THR A 68 -15.54 -9.43 28.70
C THR A 68 -16.99 -9.53 29.17
N SER A 69 -17.72 -10.59 28.80
CA SER A 69 -19.15 -10.72 29.11
C SER A 69 -19.46 -11.98 29.91
N TYR A 70 -20.63 -11.99 30.53
CA TYR A 70 -21.18 -13.20 31.13
C TYR A 70 -21.92 -14.00 30.07
N GLY A 71 -21.89 -15.33 30.20
CA GLY A 71 -22.65 -16.18 29.29
C GLY A 71 -22.55 -17.65 29.64
N TYR A 72 -23.01 -18.47 28.71
CA TYR A 72 -22.87 -19.92 28.74
C TYR A 72 -22.07 -20.36 27.53
N THR A 73 -21.17 -21.32 27.72
CA THR A 73 -20.49 -21.99 26.62
C THR A 73 -21.41 -23.04 25.99
N LEU A 74 -21.09 -23.49 24.77
CA LEU A 74 -21.86 -24.53 24.09
C LEU A 74 -21.87 -25.86 24.87
N GLU A 75 -20.85 -26.08 25.69
CA GLU A 75 -20.70 -27.23 26.57
C GLU A 75 -21.54 -27.09 27.86
N GLY A 76 -22.30 -26.00 28.02
CA GLY A 76 -23.16 -25.75 29.18
C GLY A 76 -22.44 -25.18 30.40
N ASN A 77 -21.16 -24.79 30.27
CA ASN A 77 -20.41 -24.18 31.36
C ASN A 77 -20.75 -22.68 31.48
N VAL A 78 -20.78 -22.17 32.71
CA VAL A 78 -20.91 -20.73 32.95
C VAL A 78 -19.59 -20.04 32.61
N HIS A 79 -19.64 -19.07 31.70
CA HIS A 79 -18.54 -18.18 31.40
C HIS A 79 -18.68 -16.88 32.21
N ILE A 80 -17.57 -16.42 32.77
CA ILE A 80 -17.47 -15.15 33.50
C ILE A 80 -16.40 -14.27 32.85
N PRO A 81 -16.56 -12.93 32.86
CA PRO A 81 -15.53 -12.01 32.40
C PRO A 81 -14.20 -12.24 33.10
N ILE A 82 -13.09 -12.02 32.41
CA ILE A 82 -11.74 -12.20 32.97
C ILE A 82 -11.57 -11.39 34.26
N ASP A 83 -12.00 -10.13 34.28
CA ASP A 83 -11.86 -9.26 35.47
C ASP A 83 -12.54 -9.88 36.69
N ARG A 84 -13.75 -10.44 36.50
CA ARG A 84 -14.45 -11.13 37.59
C ARG A 84 -13.76 -12.43 38.00
N ALA A 85 -13.21 -13.17 37.04
CA ALA A 85 -12.46 -14.38 37.35
C ALA A 85 -11.23 -14.05 38.21
N MET A 86 -10.53 -12.96 37.89
CA MET A 86 -9.37 -12.49 38.64
C MET A 86 -9.75 -12.07 40.06
N ASP A 87 -10.84 -11.33 40.24
CA ASP A 87 -11.36 -10.98 41.57
C ASP A 87 -11.66 -12.23 42.40
N LEU A 88 -12.35 -13.20 41.80
CA LEU A 88 -12.71 -14.44 42.49
C LEU A 88 -11.49 -15.28 42.86
N ILE A 89 -10.45 -15.29 42.02
CA ILE A 89 -9.18 -15.96 42.33
C ILE A 89 -8.45 -15.23 43.48
N ALA A 90 -8.48 -13.90 43.49
CA ALA A 90 -7.88 -13.12 44.58
C ALA A 90 -8.64 -13.34 45.91
N GLU A 91 -9.98 -13.41 45.86
CA GLU A 91 -10.84 -13.61 47.02
C GLU A 91 -10.79 -15.06 47.55
N ARG A 92 -10.76 -16.06 46.68
CA ARG A 92 -10.98 -17.48 47.03
C ARG A 92 -9.74 -18.35 46.87
N GLY A 93 -8.67 -17.81 46.28
CA GLY A 93 -7.49 -18.57 45.87
C GLY A 93 -7.70 -19.33 44.57
N LEU A 94 -6.64 -19.99 44.10
CA LEU A 94 -6.69 -20.82 42.90
C LEU A 94 -7.56 -22.08 43.16
N PRO A 95 -8.41 -22.47 42.20
CA PRO A 95 -9.23 -23.67 42.34
C PRO A 95 -8.35 -24.91 42.48
N THR A 96 -8.55 -25.68 43.56
CA THR A 96 -7.88 -26.96 43.76
C THR A 96 -8.54 -28.04 42.90
N ARG A 97 -7.76 -28.75 42.07
CA ARG A 97 -8.27 -29.92 41.35
C ARG A 97 -8.55 -31.04 42.35
N SER A 98 -9.80 -31.48 42.45
CA SER A 98 -10.20 -32.59 43.34
C SER A 98 -9.66 -33.95 42.89
N ASN A 99 -9.17 -34.07 41.66
CA ASN A 99 -8.59 -35.29 41.11
C ASN A 99 -7.18 -35.01 40.55
N PRO A 100 -6.10 -35.36 41.27
CA PRO A 100 -4.78 -35.43 40.67
C PRO A 100 -4.78 -36.62 39.71
N SER A 101 -5.10 -36.40 38.43
CA SER A 101 -4.87 -37.44 37.41
C SER A 101 -3.38 -37.79 37.47
N PRO A 102 -2.99 -39.04 37.77
CA PRO A 102 -1.62 -39.44 37.56
C PRO A 102 -1.34 -39.26 36.06
N THR A 103 -0.38 -38.40 35.76
CA THR A 103 0.21 -38.31 34.42
C THR A 103 0.69 -39.72 34.05
N PRO A 104 0.38 -40.24 32.84
CA PRO A 104 0.92 -41.53 32.40
C PRO A 104 2.44 -41.53 32.32
#